data_AF-A0A1I7LPR2-F1
#
_entry.id   AF-A0A1I7LPR2-F1
#
_cell.length_a   1.000
_cell.length_b   1.000
_cell.length_c   1.000
_cell.angle_alpha   90.00
_cell.angle_beta   90.00
_cell.angle_gamma   90.00
#
_symmetry.space_group_name_H-M   'P 1'
#
loop_
_entity.id
_entity.type
_entity.pdbx_description
1 polymer ?
#
loop_
_entity_poly.entity_id
_entity_poly.type
_entity_poly.pdbx_seq_one_letter_code
_entity_poly.pdbx_strand_id
1 'polypeptide(L)'
;MRTATVIGLTTDRRPIRAYADGGHSDYRTDKTRVLLLGPEGWDAAPLLAWFDTAAGLRERIALSAVADPAPLASYPPQGEAYAAAPEAHCLWRWIGLQAPDLVVAVRTGARDDGLAARLPHAAAAGVGAIPVVAVAALNAETLAPLLAEWRGGHSPARAEMWRRLAREPHEIARLLSAKYATALEQPVYIPAMALLCRLRLGDTAAVEAIVAPYVDGRKSALANLTSSHFAGHLLFGALARATGKRAYLDLARAAADLAFDNGEPLEAMPLHDEMSDSLFLVCPLLAQVGALTGERRYADMCVRHMRHMRRLTLRADALHRHSPLSDTAWGRGNGFAALGLLFSLEYLPRGHEAWPAVLKDFQAHMAALLAHQDASGMWRQVIDLPGSFPELSATCMIAAALARGVRRGWLPSGAHGDALARAWYGIRMRVSAEGELVDVCAGTGKQTSLQAYIGRPALLGADPRGGAMALLAATELMGVEKEGEKGVRFGIF
;
A
#
# COMPACT_ATOMS: atom_id res chain seq x y z
N MET A 1 1.03 -28.90 -6.16
CA MET A 1 -0.01 -28.47 -7.13
C MET A 1 0.03 -26.96 -7.18
N ARG A 2 0.28 -26.36 -8.35
CA ARG A 2 0.30 -24.89 -8.51
C ARG A 2 -1.12 -24.36 -8.27
N THR A 3 -1.28 -23.43 -7.34
CA THR A 3 -2.60 -22.84 -7.03
C THR A 3 -2.84 -21.62 -7.92
N ALA A 4 -3.97 -21.60 -8.64
CA ALA A 4 -4.40 -20.42 -9.37
C ALA A 4 -4.63 -19.25 -8.41
N THR A 5 -4.03 -18.10 -8.68
CA THR A 5 -4.25 -16.86 -7.93
C THR A 5 -5.13 -15.92 -8.73
N VAL A 6 -6.11 -15.28 -8.08
CA VAL A 6 -6.91 -14.23 -8.71
C VAL A 6 -6.12 -12.93 -8.70
N ILE A 7 -5.78 -12.43 -9.90
CA ILE A 7 -4.92 -11.24 -10.08
C ILE A 7 -5.72 -9.99 -10.45
N GLY A 8 -6.98 -10.16 -10.84
CA GLY A 8 -7.86 -9.08 -11.26
C GLY A 8 -9.30 -9.55 -11.44
N LEU A 9 -10.16 -8.61 -11.79
CA LEU A 9 -11.54 -8.84 -12.19
C LEU A 9 -11.75 -8.25 -13.59
N THR A 10 -12.51 -8.97 -14.42
CA THR A 10 -13.04 -8.43 -15.67
C THR A 10 -14.13 -7.39 -15.40
N THR A 11 -14.56 -6.69 -16.45
CA THR A 11 -15.66 -5.73 -16.45
C THR A 11 -16.96 -6.36 -15.91
N ASP A 12 -17.21 -7.63 -16.24
CA ASP A 12 -18.33 -8.42 -15.75
C ASP A 12 -18.04 -9.18 -14.44
N ARG A 13 -16.94 -8.84 -13.76
CA ARG A 13 -16.52 -9.36 -12.44
C ARG A 13 -16.16 -10.84 -12.41
N ARG A 14 -15.77 -11.41 -13.54
CA ARG A 14 -15.15 -12.74 -13.59
C ARG A 14 -13.69 -12.65 -13.10
N PRO A 15 -13.22 -13.60 -12.28
CA PRO A 15 -11.82 -13.63 -11.85
C PRO A 15 -10.85 -13.83 -13.02
N ILE A 16 -9.86 -12.94 -13.13
CA ILE A 16 -8.68 -13.15 -13.98
C ILE A 16 -7.69 -13.98 -13.16
N ARG A 17 -7.34 -15.18 -13.65
CA ARG A 17 -6.50 -16.12 -12.92
C ARG A 17 -5.14 -16.26 -13.56
N ALA A 18 -4.11 -16.22 -12.73
CA ALA A 18 -2.76 -16.55 -13.11
C ALA A 18 -2.22 -17.71 -12.27
N TYR A 19 -1.30 -18.45 -12.85
CA TYR A 19 -0.56 -19.53 -12.21
C TYR A 19 0.89 -19.11 -12.09
N ALA A 20 1.50 -19.33 -10.95
CA ALA A 20 2.92 -19.10 -10.72
C ALA A 20 3.44 -20.20 -9.80
N ASP A 21 4.64 -20.72 -10.07
CA ASP A 21 5.35 -21.51 -9.07
C ASP A 21 6.06 -20.62 -8.05
N GLY A 22 6.52 -21.25 -6.96
CA GLY A 22 7.21 -20.55 -5.88
C GLY A 22 8.48 -19.83 -6.33
N GLY A 23 9.18 -20.36 -7.34
CA GLY A 23 10.35 -19.71 -7.93
C GLY A 23 9.96 -18.41 -8.66
N HIS A 24 8.80 -18.39 -9.30
CA HIS A 24 8.32 -17.18 -9.97
C HIS A 24 7.93 -16.08 -8.97
N SER A 25 7.50 -16.43 -7.75
CA SER A 25 7.24 -15.47 -6.68
C SER A 25 8.48 -15.05 -5.88
N ASP A 26 9.56 -15.85 -5.88
CA ASP A 26 10.81 -15.52 -5.18
C ASP A 26 11.80 -14.84 -6.12
N TYR A 27 11.96 -13.52 -6.03
CA TYR A 27 12.83 -12.79 -6.95
C TYR A 27 14.31 -12.91 -6.60
N ARG A 28 14.66 -13.61 -5.51
CA ARG A 28 16.05 -14.01 -5.24
C ARG A 28 16.44 -15.25 -6.05
N THR A 29 15.49 -15.91 -6.71
CA THR A 29 15.79 -17.01 -7.64
C THR A 29 16.70 -16.52 -8.76
N ASP A 30 17.69 -17.34 -9.11
CA ASP A 30 18.53 -17.21 -10.30
C ASP A 30 17.88 -17.82 -11.55
N LYS A 31 16.86 -18.67 -11.35
CA LYS A 31 16.06 -19.26 -12.42
C LYS A 31 15.53 -18.23 -13.41
N THR A 32 15.58 -18.58 -14.69
CA THR A 32 14.92 -17.84 -15.77
C THR A 32 13.41 -17.86 -15.55
N ARG A 33 12.78 -16.69 -15.53
CA ARG A 33 11.34 -16.54 -15.35
C ARG A 33 10.64 -16.47 -16.68
N VAL A 34 9.84 -17.49 -16.96
CA VAL A 34 9.07 -17.59 -18.18
C VAL A 34 7.60 -17.42 -17.86
N LEU A 35 6.94 -16.48 -18.52
CA LEU A 35 5.49 -16.32 -18.48
C LEU A 35 4.88 -16.86 -19.77
N LEU A 36 3.94 -17.77 -19.64
CA LEU A 36 3.11 -18.24 -20.74
C LEU A 36 1.87 -17.35 -20.86
N LEU A 37 1.65 -16.78 -22.05
CA LEU A 37 0.51 -15.91 -22.35
C LEU A 37 -0.39 -16.59 -23.38
N GLY A 38 -1.48 -17.20 -22.91
CA GLY A 38 -2.45 -17.85 -23.78
C GLY A 38 -3.60 -16.94 -24.22
N PRO A 39 -4.36 -17.35 -25.25
CA PRO A 39 -5.56 -16.65 -25.67
C PRO A 39 -6.67 -16.73 -24.60
N GLU A 40 -7.74 -15.94 -24.78
CA GLU A 40 -8.95 -16.06 -23.96
C GLU A 40 -9.47 -17.51 -23.96
N GLY A 41 -9.83 -18.01 -22.78
CA GLY A 41 -10.31 -19.39 -22.59
C GLY A 41 -9.24 -20.47 -22.59
N TRP A 42 -7.94 -20.12 -22.73
CA TRP A 42 -6.85 -21.10 -22.66
C TRP A 42 -6.72 -21.74 -21.27
N ASP A 43 -6.68 -23.07 -21.25
CA ASP A 43 -6.36 -23.85 -20.06
C ASP A 43 -4.86 -24.16 -19.98
N ALA A 44 -4.18 -23.55 -19.02
CA ALA A 44 -2.76 -23.77 -18.76
C ALA A 44 -2.46 -25.08 -18.02
N ALA A 45 -3.46 -25.71 -17.39
CA ALA A 45 -3.24 -26.83 -16.47
C ALA A 45 -2.48 -28.02 -17.08
N PRO A 46 -2.78 -28.49 -18.31
CA PRO A 46 -2.04 -29.59 -18.93
C PRO A 46 -0.55 -29.28 -19.12
N LEU A 47 -0.24 -28.04 -19.53
CA LEU A 47 1.13 -27.63 -19.79
C LEU A 47 1.92 -27.42 -18.50
N LEU A 48 1.27 -26.89 -17.45
CA LEU A 48 1.85 -26.78 -16.12
C LEU A 48 2.11 -28.17 -15.51
N ALA A 49 1.20 -29.13 -15.70
CA ALA A 49 1.38 -30.51 -15.24
C ALA A 49 2.55 -31.20 -15.97
N TRP A 50 2.68 -31.00 -17.28
CA TRP A 50 3.85 -31.45 -18.03
C TRP A 50 5.14 -30.83 -17.46
N PHE A 51 5.17 -29.50 -17.28
CA PHE A 51 6.36 -28.82 -16.78
C PHE A 51 6.76 -29.31 -15.39
N ASP A 52 5.79 -29.64 -14.53
CA ASP A 52 6.05 -30.22 -13.20
C ASP A 52 6.81 -31.57 -13.25
N THR A 53 6.71 -32.31 -14.37
CA THR A 53 7.47 -33.56 -14.63
C THR A 53 8.81 -33.32 -15.34
N ALA A 54 9.06 -32.15 -15.92
CA ALA A 54 10.26 -31.84 -16.68
C ALA A 54 11.43 -31.39 -15.77
N ALA A 55 11.99 -32.32 -14.99
CA ALA A 55 12.97 -32.04 -13.93
C ALA A 55 14.13 -31.12 -14.37
N GLY A 56 14.77 -31.40 -15.51
CA GLY A 56 15.89 -30.59 -16.02
C GLY A 56 15.51 -29.15 -16.37
N LEU A 57 14.26 -28.89 -16.77
CA LEU A 57 13.78 -27.53 -17.00
C LEU A 57 13.45 -26.83 -15.67
N ARG A 58 12.83 -27.53 -14.72
CA ARG A 58 12.43 -26.96 -13.41
C ARG A 58 13.59 -26.50 -12.55
N GLU A 59 14.76 -27.09 -12.72
CA GLU A 59 15.97 -26.65 -12.01
C GLU A 59 16.42 -25.26 -12.46
N ARG A 60 16.17 -24.89 -13.72
CA ARG A 60 16.64 -23.65 -14.34
C ARG A 60 15.55 -22.61 -14.59
N ILE A 61 14.29 -23.03 -14.62
CA ILE A 61 13.16 -22.20 -15.05
C ILE A 61 12.09 -22.15 -13.96
N ALA A 62 11.61 -20.94 -13.71
CA ALA A 62 10.40 -20.66 -12.98
C ALA A 62 9.31 -20.27 -13.97
N LEU A 63 8.19 -21.00 -13.95
CA LEU A 63 7.13 -20.86 -14.94
C LEU A 63 5.91 -20.19 -14.30
N SER A 64 5.35 -19.21 -15.00
CA SER A 64 4.02 -18.68 -14.75
C SER A 64 3.16 -18.75 -16.00
N ALA A 65 1.84 -18.65 -15.84
CA ALA A 65 0.90 -18.71 -16.95
C ALA A 65 -0.32 -17.83 -16.67
N VAL A 66 -0.81 -17.15 -17.70
CA VAL A 66 -2.04 -16.35 -17.68
C VAL A 66 -2.70 -16.39 -19.05
N ALA A 67 -4.03 -16.39 -19.09
CA ALA A 67 -4.79 -16.16 -20.32
C ALA A 67 -5.04 -14.66 -20.50
N ASP A 68 -5.05 -14.16 -21.73
CA ASP A 68 -5.46 -12.79 -22.04
C ASP A 68 -6.98 -12.73 -22.25
N PRO A 69 -7.78 -12.27 -21.27
CA PRO A 69 -9.22 -12.03 -21.43
C PRO A 69 -9.56 -10.80 -22.29
N ALA A 70 -8.59 -10.01 -22.74
CA ALA A 70 -8.81 -8.84 -23.57
C ALA A 70 -7.88 -8.80 -24.79
N PRO A 71 -7.91 -9.83 -25.66
CA PRO A 71 -6.97 -9.95 -26.79
C PRO A 71 -7.16 -8.87 -27.86
N LEU A 72 -8.29 -8.15 -27.82
CA LEU A 72 -8.61 -7.03 -28.71
C LEU A 72 -8.26 -5.66 -28.12
N ALA A 73 -7.72 -5.60 -26.90
CA ALA A 73 -7.27 -4.33 -26.32
C ALA A 73 -5.96 -3.84 -26.96
N SER A 74 -5.81 -2.53 -27.00
CA SER A 74 -4.55 -1.87 -27.38
C SER A 74 -3.68 -1.66 -26.14
N TYR A 75 -2.38 -1.88 -26.29
CA TYR A 75 -1.39 -1.75 -25.23
C TYR A 75 -0.31 -0.69 -25.58
N PRO A 76 0.18 0.11 -24.61
CA PRO A 76 -0.27 0.22 -23.22
C PRO A 76 -1.74 0.66 -23.12
N PRO A 77 -2.50 0.13 -22.14
CA PRO A 77 -3.92 0.42 -22.01
C PRO A 77 -4.13 1.89 -21.67
N GLN A 78 -5.16 2.49 -22.28
CA GLN A 78 -5.50 3.91 -22.11
C GLN A 78 -6.62 4.09 -21.06
N GLY A 79 -6.85 5.34 -20.64
CA GLY A 79 -7.91 5.70 -19.71
C GLY A 79 -7.57 5.42 -18.23
N GLU A 80 -8.55 5.69 -17.36
CA GLU A 80 -8.42 5.49 -15.92
C GLU A 80 -8.35 3.99 -15.59
N ALA A 81 -7.23 3.53 -15.01
CA ALA A 81 -7.01 2.12 -14.76
C ALA A 81 -8.06 1.51 -13.83
N TYR A 82 -8.55 0.33 -14.21
CA TYR A 82 -9.62 -0.44 -13.53
C TYR A 82 -11.02 0.19 -13.59
N ALA A 83 -11.16 1.41 -14.12
CA ALA A 83 -12.43 2.00 -14.56
C ALA A 83 -12.66 1.77 -16.06
N ALA A 84 -11.60 2.01 -16.86
CA ALA A 84 -11.54 1.75 -18.29
C ALA A 84 -10.67 0.51 -18.55
N ALA A 85 -11.16 -0.44 -19.35
CA ALA A 85 -10.45 -1.66 -19.74
C ALA A 85 -9.73 -2.39 -18.57
N PRO A 86 -10.46 -2.77 -17.50
CA PRO A 86 -9.87 -3.33 -16.28
C PRO A 86 -9.01 -4.57 -16.54
N GLU A 87 -9.37 -5.41 -17.52
CA GLU A 87 -8.63 -6.58 -17.95
C GLU A 87 -7.24 -6.21 -18.46
N ALA A 88 -7.16 -5.25 -19.38
CA ALA A 88 -5.92 -4.83 -20.02
C ALA A 88 -5.00 -4.13 -19.00
N HIS A 89 -5.55 -3.26 -18.15
CA HIS A 89 -4.78 -2.65 -17.05
C HIS A 89 -4.27 -3.68 -16.05
N CYS A 90 -5.10 -4.67 -15.69
CA CYS A 90 -4.71 -5.75 -14.81
C CYS A 90 -3.50 -6.53 -15.38
N LEU A 91 -3.61 -7.04 -16.61
CA LEU A 91 -2.52 -7.79 -17.23
C LEU A 91 -1.26 -6.95 -17.41
N TRP A 92 -1.39 -5.74 -17.95
CA TRP A 92 -0.26 -4.86 -18.20
C TRP A 92 0.55 -4.60 -16.92
N ARG A 93 -0.16 -4.34 -15.81
CA ARG A 93 0.47 -4.05 -14.53
C ARG A 93 1.00 -5.30 -13.86
N TRP A 94 0.22 -6.38 -13.87
CA TRP A 94 0.63 -7.65 -13.28
C TRP A 94 1.87 -8.20 -13.99
N ILE A 95 1.92 -8.21 -15.33
CA ILE A 95 3.08 -8.67 -16.10
C ILE A 95 4.31 -7.79 -15.84
N GLY A 96 4.13 -6.46 -15.82
CA GLY A 96 5.22 -5.53 -15.51
C GLY A 96 5.83 -5.76 -14.12
N LEU A 97 4.98 -5.92 -13.11
CA LEU A 97 5.42 -6.22 -11.74
C LEU A 97 5.93 -7.66 -11.59
N GLN A 98 5.36 -8.60 -12.33
CA GLN A 98 5.95 -9.92 -12.45
C GLN A 98 7.34 -9.81 -13.03
N ALA A 99 7.64 -8.97 -14.01
CA ALA A 99 8.98 -8.82 -14.59
C ALA A 99 9.62 -10.17 -14.99
N PRO A 100 8.97 -10.97 -15.86
CA PRO A 100 9.56 -12.19 -16.40
C PRO A 100 10.77 -11.87 -17.29
N ASP A 101 11.67 -12.83 -17.43
CA ASP A 101 12.80 -12.76 -18.36
C ASP A 101 12.35 -12.97 -19.82
N LEU A 102 11.31 -13.78 -20.00
CA LEU A 102 10.73 -14.12 -21.29
C LEU A 102 9.21 -14.31 -21.18
N VAL A 103 8.48 -13.83 -22.17
CA VAL A 103 7.08 -14.19 -22.39
C VAL A 103 6.99 -15.10 -23.63
N VAL A 104 6.32 -16.24 -23.50
CA VAL A 104 5.97 -17.10 -24.64
C VAL A 104 4.47 -16.96 -24.88
N ALA A 105 4.09 -16.44 -26.05
CA ALA A 105 2.70 -16.06 -26.33
C ALA A 105 2.16 -16.75 -27.58
N VAL A 106 0.89 -17.16 -27.55
CA VAL A 106 0.18 -17.50 -28.80
C VAL A 106 -0.17 -16.20 -29.51
N ARG A 107 0.24 -16.04 -30.77
CA ARG A 107 -0.09 -14.84 -31.53
C ARG A 107 -1.56 -14.86 -31.96
N THR A 108 -2.42 -14.17 -31.22
CA THR A 108 -3.83 -13.98 -31.58
C THR A 108 -3.97 -12.80 -32.54
N GLY A 109 -3.89 -13.06 -33.85
CA GLY A 109 -4.10 -12.05 -34.89
C GLY A 109 -2.83 -11.31 -35.34
N ALA A 110 -3.01 -10.36 -36.25
CA ALA A 110 -1.93 -9.62 -36.93
C ALA A 110 -1.67 -8.22 -36.35
N ARG A 111 -2.23 -7.91 -35.18
CA ARG A 111 -2.15 -6.58 -34.56
C ARG A 111 -0.78 -6.31 -33.97
N ASP A 112 -0.21 -5.15 -34.26
CA ASP A 112 1.05 -4.64 -33.71
C ASP A 112 0.86 -3.88 -32.38
N ASP A 113 -0.39 -3.63 -32.00
CA ASP A 113 -0.78 -2.93 -30.78
C ASP A 113 -1.29 -3.85 -29.65
N GLY A 114 -1.30 -5.17 -29.86
CA GLY A 114 -1.71 -6.15 -28.84
C GLY A 114 -0.67 -6.38 -27.74
N LEU A 115 -1.06 -7.05 -26.65
CA LEU A 115 -0.22 -7.24 -25.45
C LEU A 115 1.18 -7.80 -25.78
N ALA A 116 1.22 -8.95 -26.46
CA ALA A 116 2.45 -9.62 -26.86
C ALA A 116 3.33 -8.77 -27.80
N ALA A 117 2.74 -7.96 -28.67
CA ALA A 117 3.48 -7.09 -29.59
C ALA A 117 4.11 -5.89 -28.87
N ARG A 118 3.53 -5.46 -27.75
CA ARG A 118 3.92 -4.21 -27.06
C ARG A 118 4.87 -4.41 -25.90
N LEU A 119 4.88 -5.58 -25.26
CA LEU A 119 5.80 -5.91 -24.16
C LEU A 119 7.30 -5.72 -24.50
N PRO A 120 7.80 -6.02 -25.72
CA PRO A 120 9.19 -5.77 -26.08
C PRO A 120 9.55 -4.30 -26.30
N HIS A 121 8.55 -3.42 -26.45
CA HIS A 121 8.75 -2.05 -26.92
C HIS A 121 8.24 -0.98 -25.94
N ALA A 122 7.58 -1.36 -24.86
CA ALA A 122 7.05 -0.44 -23.86
C ALA A 122 7.25 -0.97 -22.43
N ALA A 123 7.47 -0.05 -21.51
CA ALA A 123 7.69 -0.37 -20.10
C ALA A 123 6.37 -0.71 -19.40
N ALA A 124 6.07 -2.01 -19.29
CA ALA A 124 4.92 -2.49 -18.54
C ALA A 124 5.00 -2.04 -17.07
N ALA A 125 3.97 -1.33 -16.60
CA ALA A 125 3.96 -0.66 -15.29
C ALA A 125 5.16 0.27 -14.99
N GLY A 126 5.83 0.79 -16.02
CA GLY A 126 7.04 1.59 -15.84
C GLY A 126 8.22 0.79 -15.29
N VAL A 127 8.25 -0.54 -15.48
CA VAL A 127 9.33 -1.42 -15.02
C VAL A 127 10.35 -1.67 -16.13
N GLY A 128 9.90 -2.02 -17.33
CA GLY A 128 10.80 -2.20 -18.48
C GLY A 128 10.20 -3.05 -19.58
N ALA A 129 10.92 -3.13 -20.70
CA ALA A 129 10.58 -4.02 -21.79
C ALA A 129 10.81 -5.49 -21.40
N ILE A 130 10.01 -6.38 -21.98
CA ILE A 130 10.04 -7.83 -21.75
C ILE A 130 10.11 -8.52 -23.12
N PRO A 131 11.14 -9.35 -23.39
CA PRO A 131 11.22 -10.15 -24.60
C PRO A 131 10.02 -11.08 -24.75
N VAL A 132 9.52 -11.20 -25.99
CA VAL A 132 8.40 -12.08 -26.34
C VAL A 132 8.82 -13.02 -27.46
N VAL A 133 8.52 -14.30 -27.31
CA VAL A 133 8.58 -15.29 -28.39
C VAL A 133 7.15 -15.71 -28.74
N ALA A 134 6.77 -15.48 -29.99
CA ALA A 134 5.48 -15.90 -30.51
C ALA A 134 5.54 -17.37 -30.96
N VAL A 135 4.54 -18.15 -30.55
CA VAL A 135 4.39 -19.56 -30.93
C VAL A 135 3.03 -19.81 -31.58
N ALA A 136 2.94 -20.86 -32.39
CA ALA A 136 1.68 -21.27 -33.00
C ALA A 136 0.70 -21.87 -31.96
N ALA A 137 1.23 -22.60 -30.98
CA ALA A 137 0.46 -23.18 -29.89
C ALA A 137 1.31 -23.27 -28.60
N LEU A 138 0.64 -23.16 -27.45
CA LEU A 138 1.24 -23.41 -26.14
C LEU A 138 1.02 -24.87 -25.75
N ASN A 139 1.96 -25.73 -26.11
CA ASN A 139 1.99 -27.15 -25.75
C ASN A 139 3.43 -27.61 -25.47
N ALA A 140 3.58 -28.83 -24.93
CA ALA A 140 4.89 -29.37 -24.56
C ALA A 140 5.84 -29.49 -25.75
N GLU A 141 5.35 -29.90 -26.92
CA GLU A 141 6.15 -30.07 -28.14
C GLU A 141 6.80 -28.76 -28.60
N THR A 142 6.09 -27.64 -28.44
CA THR A 142 6.60 -26.32 -28.82
C THR A 142 7.48 -25.72 -27.73
N LEU A 143 7.09 -25.89 -26.47
CA LEU A 143 7.75 -25.25 -25.34
C LEU A 143 9.06 -25.94 -24.94
N ALA A 144 9.13 -27.27 -25.01
CA ALA A 144 10.31 -28.05 -24.61
C ALA A 144 11.60 -27.65 -25.35
N PRO A 145 11.66 -27.66 -26.71
CA PRO A 145 12.87 -27.29 -27.42
C PRO A 145 13.24 -25.81 -27.20
N LEU A 146 12.23 -24.92 -27.23
CA LEU A 146 12.41 -23.49 -27.00
C LEU A 146 13.09 -23.21 -25.65
N LEU A 147 12.61 -23.84 -24.58
CA LEU A 147 13.16 -23.65 -23.24
C LEU A 147 14.51 -24.35 -23.04
N ALA A 148 14.73 -25.50 -23.69
CA ALA A 148 16.00 -26.22 -23.63
C ALA A 148 17.14 -25.44 -24.30
N GLU A 149 16.84 -24.74 -25.39
CA GLU A 149 17.79 -23.93 -26.15
C GLU A 149 17.91 -22.50 -25.66
N TRP A 150 16.97 -22.01 -24.85
CA TRP A 150 17.02 -20.64 -24.33
C TRP A 150 18.32 -20.37 -23.56
N ARG A 151 19.06 -19.35 -24.01
CA ARG A 151 20.28 -18.81 -23.38
C ARG A 151 20.17 -17.30 -23.12
N GLY A 152 18.96 -16.74 -23.20
CA GLY A 152 18.75 -15.31 -22.99
C GLY A 152 19.01 -14.89 -21.54
N GLY A 153 19.60 -13.70 -21.37
CA GLY A 153 19.82 -13.08 -20.07
C GLY A 153 18.56 -12.45 -19.49
N HIS A 154 18.72 -11.73 -18.38
CA HIS A 154 17.60 -11.08 -17.71
C HIS A 154 16.96 -10.00 -18.58
N SER A 155 15.63 -9.93 -18.58
CA SER A 155 14.92 -8.86 -19.27
C SER A 155 15.23 -7.50 -18.64
N PRO A 156 15.10 -6.39 -19.39
CA PRO A 156 15.15 -5.05 -18.81
C PRO A 156 14.20 -4.88 -17.62
N ALA A 157 13.00 -5.45 -17.68
CA ALA A 157 12.05 -5.44 -16.56
C ALA A 157 12.58 -6.22 -15.33
N ARG A 158 13.18 -7.40 -15.52
CA ARG A 158 13.78 -8.18 -14.41
C ARG A 158 14.93 -7.40 -13.75
N ALA A 159 15.80 -6.79 -14.56
CA ALA A 159 16.91 -5.99 -14.06
C ALA A 159 16.44 -4.75 -13.27
N GLU A 160 15.40 -4.05 -13.75
CA GLU A 160 14.76 -2.98 -12.97
C GLU A 160 14.18 -3.50 -11.66
N MET A 161 13.48 -4.65 -11.68
CA MET A 161 12.87 -5.16 -10.47
C MET A 161 13.91 -5.54 -9.40
N TRP A 162 15.05 -6.09 -9.80
CA TRP A 162 16.16 -6.32 -8.88
C TRP A 162 16.72 -5.01 -8.31
N ARG A 163 16.93 -3.98 -9.12
CA ARG A 163 17.30 -2.65 -8.61
C ARG A 163 16.28 -2.13 -7.60
N ARG A 164 14.99 -2.36 -7.84
CA ARG A 164 13.93 -1.95 -6.92
C ARG A 164 13.99 -2.68 -5.59
N LEU A 165 14.16 -4.00 -5.64
CA LEU A 165 14.17 -4.90 -4.47
C LEU A 165 15.45 -4.81 -3.64
N ALA A 166 16.58 -4.45 -4.26
CA ALA A 166 17.87 -4.32 -3.58
C ALA A 166 17.95 -3.10 -2.65
N ARG A 167 17.00 -2.16 -2.74
CA ARG A 167 17.02 -0.95 -1.91
C ARG A 167 16.54 -1.24 -0.49
N GLU A 168 17.30 -0.70 0.46
CA GLU A 168 17.00 -0.75 1.87
C GLU A 168 15.96 0.33 2.26
N PRO A 169 15.23 0.16 3.38
CA PRO A 169 14.26 1.13 3.86
C PRO A 169 14.78 2.57 3.93
N HIS A 170 16.01 2.76 4.38
CA HIS A 170 16.59 4.10 4.51
C HIS A 170 16.87 4.79 3.16
N GLU A 171 17.17 4.04 2.10
CA GLU A 171 17.38 4.57 0.76
C GLU A 171 16.04 5.03 0.16
N ILE A 172 15.00 4.22 0.30
CA ILE A 172 13.64 4.56 -0.13
C ILE A 172 13.11 5.75 0.68
N ALA A 173 13.34 5.80 1.99
CA ALA A 173 12.92 6.92 2.82
C ALA A 173 13.59 8.24 2.40
N ARG A 174 14.89 8.24 2.11
CA ARG A 174 15.60 9.44 1.61
C ARG A 174 15.07 9.89 0.26
N LEU A 175 14.89 8.95 -0.69
CA LEU A 175 14.34 9.23 -2.01
C LEU A 175 12.95 9.87 -1.92
N LEU A 176 12.04 9.26 -1.16
CA LEU A 176 10.66 9.74 -1.04
C LEU A 176 10.57 11.02 -0.21
N SER A 177 11.43 11.21 0.79
CA SER A 177 11.51 12.47 1.54
C SER A 177 11.95 13.63 0.64
N ALA A 178 12.97 13.43 -0.19
CA ALA A 178 13.43 14.45 -1.13
C ALA A 178 12.36 14.85 -2.15
N LYS A 179 11.50 13.90 -2.54
CA LYS A 179 10.44 14.14 -3.54
C LYS A 179 9.14 14.69 -2.96
N TYR A 180 8.68 14.15 -1.83
CA TYR A 180 7.32 14.39 -1.32
C TYR A 180 7.26 15.19 -0.01
N ALA A 181 8.38 15.37 0.71
CA ALA A 181 8.42 16.08 2.01
C ALA A 181 9.07 17.47 1.89
N THR A 182 8.63 18.28 0.93
CA THR A 182 9.29 19.53 0.54
C THR A 182 8.48 20.79 0.81
N ALA A 183 7.16 20.69 1.03
CA ALA A 183 6.29 21.84 1.23
C ALA A 183 5.08 21.50 2.11
N LEU A 184 4.48 22.55 2.70
CA LEU A 184 3.24 22.46 3.47
C LEU A 184 2.31 23.64 3.13
N GLU A 185 1.54 23.51 2.05
CA GLU A 185 0.65 24.59 1.62
C GLU A 185 -0.52 24.81 2.57
N GLN A 186 -1.09 23.71 3.05
CA GLN A 186 -2.07 23.64 4.14
C GLN A 186 -1.63 22.52 5.08
N PRO A 187 -1.88 22.61 6.39
CA PRO A 187 -1.56 21.56 7.34
C PRO A 187 -2.58 20.42 7.27
N VAL A 188 -2.68 19.78 6.11
CA VAL A 188 -3.46 18.57 5.84
C VAL A 188 -2.57 17.33 5.89
N TYR A 189 -3.16 16.16 6.16
CA TYR A 189 -2.43 14.95 6.53
C TYR A 189 -1.35 14.52 5.52
N ILE A 190 -1.55 14.66 4.21
CA ILE A 190 -0.62 14.12 3.19
C ILE A 190 0.78 14.74 3.31
N PRO A 191 0.98 16.05 3.06
CA PRO A 191 2.29 16.70 3.22
C PRO A 191 2.78 16.67 4.67
N ALA A 192 1.88 16.77 5.65
CA ALA A 192 2.26 16.74 7.06
C ALA A 192 2.86 15.39 7.48
N MET A 193 2.31 14.27 7.01
CA MET A 193 2.87 12.94 7.27
C MET A 193 4.21 12.74 6.58
N ALA A 194 4.40 13.28 5.38
CA ALA A 194 5.69 13.27 4.70
C ALA A 194 6.75 14.06 5.50
N LEU A 195 6.40 15.27 5.96
CA LEU A 195 7.27 16.11 6.79
C LEU A 195 7.53 15.52 8.18
N LEU A 196 6.56 14.82 8.78
CA LEU A 196 6.76 14.09 10.04
C LEU A 196 7.82 13.00 9.85
N CYS A 197 7.84 12.32 8.71
CA CYS A 197 8.88 11.35 8.39
C CYS A 197 10.23 12.03 8.15
N ARG A 198 10.27 13.16 7.43
CA ARG A 198 11.50 13.96 7.27
C ARG A 198 12.08 14.42 8.62
N LEU A 199 11.23 14.83 9.55
CA LEU A 199 11.63 15.14 10.93
C LEU A 199 12.27 13.92 11.61
N ARG A 200 11.70 12.73 11.44
CA ARG A 200 12.25 11.46 11.98
C ARG A 200 13.56 11.02 11.32
N LEU A 201 13.82 11.46 10.09
CA LEU A 201 15.12 11.29 9.43
C LEU A 201 16.19 12.24 9.96
N GLY A 202 15.85 13.12 10.91
CA GLY A 202 16.78 14.02 11.59
C GLY A 202 16.88 15.42 10.97
N ASP A 203 16.08 15.73 9.94
CA ASP A 203 16.12 17.01 9.25
C ASP A 203 15.17 18.04 9.88
N THR A 204 15.33 18.26 11.19
CA THR A 204 14.49 19.16 11.97
C THR A 204 14.50 20.58 11.43
N ALA A 205 15.68 21.11 11.08
CA ALA A 205 15.83 22.49 10.63
C ALA A 205 15.07 22.76 9.32
N ALA A 206 15.09 21.83 8.36
CA ALA A 206 14.32 22.01 7.13
C ALA A 206 12.81 21.95 7.38
N VAL A 207 12.35 21.07 8.28
CA VAL A 207 10.94 21.00 8.66
C VAL A 207 10.50 22.29 9.36
N GLU A 208 11.31 22.81 10.29
CA GLU A 208 11.04 24.10 10.96
C GLU A 208 10.94 25.25 9.95
N ALA A 209 11.83 25.29 8.94
CA ALA A 209 11.78 26.30 7.88
C ALA A 209 10.49 26.22 7.05
N ILE A 210 10.04 25.01 6.71
CA ILE A 210 8.81 24.79 5.94
C ILE A 210 7.56 25.22 6.73
N VAL A 211 7.54 24.97 8.04
CA VAL A 211 6.37 25.31 8.87
C VAL A 211 6.42 26.73 9.47
N ALA A 212 7.55 27.44 9.34
CA ALA A 212 7.73 28.78 9.90
C ALA A 212 6.58 29.76 9.59
N PRO A 213 5.98 29.79 8.38
CA PRO A 213 4.85 30.68 8.08
C PRO A 213 3.62 30.48 8.99
N TYR A 214 3.43 29.30 9.59
CA TYR A 214 2.32 29.07 10.53
C TYR A 214 2.66 29.52 11.95
N VAL A 215 3.94 29.52 12.30
CA VAL A 215 4.42 29.93 13.63
C VAL A 215 4.50 31.44 13.74
N ASP A 216 4.94 32.11 12.68
CA ASP A 216 5.05 33.57 12.63
C ASP A 216 3.77 34.30 12.19
N GLY A 217 2.69 33.55 11.94
CA GLY A 217 1.36 34.08 11.63
C GLY A 217 1.15 34.50 10.17
N ARG A 218 2.13 34.29 9.27
CA ARG A 218 1.95 34.54 7.83
C ARG A 218 0.90 33.64 7.17
N LYS A 219 0.66 32.45 7.71
CA LYS A 219 -0.39 31.51 7.31
C LYS A 219 -1.22 31.09 8.52
N SER A 220 -2.54 31.03 8.36
CA SER A 220 -3.42 30.43 9.37
C SER A 220 -3.43 28.90 9.22
N ALA A 221 -3.13 28.19 10.30
CA ALA A 221 -3.13 26.72 10.32
C ALA A 221 -4.55 26.11 10.27
N LEU A 222 -5.59 26.91 10.54
CA LEU A 222 -6.99 26.49 10.56
C LEU A 222 -7.82 27.09 9.41
N ALA A 223 -7.17 27.70 8.41
CA ALA A 223 -7.87 28.18 7.22
C ALA A 223 -8.38 27.02 6.36
N ASN A 224 -9.60 27.15 5.82
CA ASN A 224 -10.24 26.16 4.93
C ASN A 224 -10.30 24.75 5.54
N LEU A 225 -10.73 24.70 6.80
CA LEU A 225 -10.68 23.49 7.61
C LEU A 225 -11.44 22.31 6.97
N THR A 226 -10.80 21.16 7.00
CA THR A 226 -11.35 19.84 6.66
C THR A 226 -10.88 18.83 7.70
N SER A 227 -11.47 17.63 7.77
CA SER A 227 -10.97 16.57 8.66
C SER A 227 -9.48 16.27 8.46
N SER A 228 -8.97 16.41 7.23
CA SER A 228 -7.56 16.21 6.91
C SER A 228 -6.62 17.13 7.69
N HIS A 229 -7.11 18.29 8.15
CA HIS A 229 -6.31 19.22 8.93
C HIS A 229 -5.93 18.66 10.30
N PHE A 230 -6.81 17.89 10.93
CA PHE A 230 -6.55 17.36 12.28
C PHE A 230 -5.32 16.44 12.31
N ALA A 231 -5.20 15.48 11.38
CA ALA A 231 -3.98 14.68 11.27
C ALA A 231 -2.79 15.49 10.76
N GLY A 232 -3.01 16.56 9.99
CA GLY A 232 -1.90 17.43 9.61
C GLY A 232 -1.27 18.17 10.79
N HIS A 233 -2.05 18.46 11.83
CA HIS A 233 -1.55 19.08 13.07
C HIS A 233 -0.71 18.13 13.94
N LEU A 234 -0.68 16.82 13.64
CA LEU A 234 0.27 15.89 14.27
C LEU A 234 1.72 16.29 14.04
N LEU A 235 2.01 16.96 12.91
CA LEU A 235 3.34 17.50 12.61
C LEU A 235 3.76 18.53 13.67
N PHE A 236 2.86 19.43 14.06
CA PHE A 236 3.16 20.44 15.06
C PHE A 236 3.37 19.81 16.43
N GLY A 237 2.55 18.84 16.85
CA GLY A 237 2.81 18.14 18.12
C GLY A 237 4.11 17.32 18.10
N ALA A 238 4.50 16.76 16.95
CA ALA A 238 5.80 16.11 16.78
C ALA A 238 6.96 17.11 16.90
N LEU A 239 6.85 18.29 16.28
CA LEU A 239 7.83 19.38 16.41
C LEU A 239 7.91 19.92 17.84
N ALA A 240 6.78 20.08 18.52
CA ALA A 240 6.74 20.49 19.93
C ALA A 240 7.55 19.52 20.79
N ARG A 241 7.37 18.21 20.59
CA ARG A 241 8.14 17.17 21.27
C ARG A 241 9.62 17.21 20.91
N ALA A 242 9.95 17.41 19.63
CA ALA A 242 11.33 17.37 19.15
C ALA A 242 12.16 18.61 19.56
N THR A 243 11.52 19.76 19.72
CA THR A 243 12.20 21.06 19.90
C THR A 243 11.94 21.71 21.25
N GLY A 244 10.90 21.28 21.98
CA GLY A 244 10.42 21.95 23.20
C GLY A 244 9.74 23.31 22.96
N LYS A 245 9.59 23.75 21.71
CA LYS A 245 9.00 25.07 21.40
C LYS A 245 7.48 25.04 21.58
N ARG A 246 6.99 25.88 22.50
CA ARG A 246 5.57 25.99 22.85
C ARG A 246 4.68 26.39 21.67
N ALA A 247 5.16 27.23 20.76
CA ALA A 247 4.37 27.69 19.61
C ALA A 247 3.84 26.55 18.74
N TYR A 248 4.59 25.45 18.61
CA TYR A 248 4.10 24.27 17.90
C TYR A 248 3.00 23.53 18.68
N LEU A 249 3.10 23.45 20.00
CA LEU A 249 2.06 22.87 20.84
C LEU A 249 0.77 23.71 20.76
N ASP A 250 0.89 25.04 20.75
CA ASP A 250 -0.26 25.94 20.65
C ASP A 250 -1.01 25.72 19.31
N LEU A 251 -0.31 25.50 18.20
CA LEU A 251 -0.92 25.15 16.91
C LEU A 251 -1.65 23.80 16.97
N ALA A 252 -1.01 22.75 17.48
CA ALA A 252 -1.63 21.43 17.62
C ALA A 252 -2.86 21.47 18.53
N ARG A 253 -2.76 22.20 19.64
CA ARG A 253 -3.83 22.41 20.61
C ARG A 253 -5.01 23.15 19.99
N ALA A 254 -4.78 24.20 19.21
CA ALA A 254 -5.84 24.96 18.57
C ALA A 254 -6.74 24.08 17.68
N ALA A 255 -6.15 23.10 16.97
CA ALA A 255 -6.92 22.12 16.22
C ALA A 255 -7.67 21.13 17.11
N ALA A 256 -7.06 20.67 18.21
CA ALA A 256 -7.69 19.74 19.16
C ALA A 256 -8.84 20.37 19.96
N ASP A 257 -8.76 21.67 20.26
CA ASP A 257 -9.79 22.42 20.99
C ASP A 257 -11.12 22.50 20.22
N LEU A 258 -11.12 22.30 18.90
CA LEU A 258 -12.34 22.21 18.08
C LEU A 258 -13.21 20.97 18.39
N ALA A 259 -12.74 20.06 19.26
CA ALA A 259 -13.52 18.94 19.77
C ALA A 259 -14.48 19.33 20.91
N PHE A 260 -14.44 20.59 21.35
CA PHE A 260 -15.17 21.11 22.50
C PHE A 260 -15.99 22.34 22.14
N ASP A 261 -17.14 22.51 22.79
CA ASP A 261 -17.94 23.74 22.78
C ASP A 261 -17.98 24.31 24.19
N ASN A 262 -17.42 25.52 24.37
CA ASN A 262 -17.26 26.16 25.68
C ASN A 262 -16.61 25.28 26.77
N GLY A 263 -15.71 24.38 26.37
CA GLY A 263 -15.01 23.44 27.26
C GLY A 263 -15.70 22.09 27.42
N GLU A 264 -16.96 21.95 27.01
CA GLU A 264 -17.70 20.69 27.04
C GLU A 264 -17.40 19.84 25.79
N PRO A 265 -17.22 18.51 25.92
CA PRO A 265 -16.88 17.66 24.78
C PRO A 265 -18.09 17.47 23.85
N LEU A 266 -17.87 17.66 22.54
CA LEU A 266 -18.84 17.32 21.51
C LEU A 266 -19.09 15.80 21.46
N GLU A 267 -20.14 15.32 20.80
CA GLU A 267 -20.37 13.87 20.62
C GLU A 267 -19.21 13.19 19.89
N ALA A 268 -18.74 13.84 18.84
CA ALA A 268 -17.57 13.50 18.05
C ALA A 268 -16.94 14.79 17.53
N MET A 269 -15.67 14.72 17.15
CA MET A 269 -15.01 15.80 16.42
C MET A 269 -15.83 16.17 15.17
N PRO A 270 -16.03 17.47 14.88
CA PRO A 270 -16.72 17.90 13.67
C PRO A 270 -15.94 17.45 12.42
N LEU A 271 -16.59 17.51 11.26
CA LEU A 271 -16.00 17.15 9.95
C LEU A 271 -15.55 15.68 9.84
N HIS A 272 -15.94 14.82 10.78
CA HIS A 272 -15.59 13.39 10.75
C HIS A 272 -16.11 12.66 9.51
N ASP A 273 -17.09 13.26 8.84
CA ASP A 273 -17.73 12.77 7.64
C ASP A 273 -18.16 11.31 7.80
N GLU A 274 -18.40 10.74 8.98
CA GLU A 274 -18.73 9.29 9.16
C GLU A 274 -17.81 8.31 8.40
N MET A 275 -16.57 8.70 8.06
CA MET A 275 -15.61 7.87 7.34
C MET A 275 -14.64 7.19 8.31
N SER A 276 -14.29 5.93 8.06
CA SER A 276 -13.24 5.20 8.81
C SER A 276 -11.93 6.00 8.91
N ASP A 277 -11.67 6.85 7.91
CA ASP A 277 -10.59 7.83 7.81
C ASP A 277 -10.45 8.65 9.09
N SER A 278 -11.58 9.03 9.69
CA SER A 278 -11.64 9.86 10.89
C SER A 278 -10.93 9.24 12.09
N LEU A 279 -10.83 7.91 12.16
CA LEU A 279 -10.05 7.24 13.20
C LEU A 279 -8.58 7.69 13.21
N PHE A 280 -7.97 7.89 12.05
CA PHE A 280 -6.62 8.44 11.92
C PHE A 280 -6.59 9.95 11.86
N LEU A 281 -7.55 10.56 11.16
CA LEU A 281 -7.57 12.01 11.00
C LEU A 281 -7.72 12.72 12.35
N VAL A 282 -8.47 12.15 13.30
CA VAL A 282 -8.82 12.82 14.56
C VAL A 282 -8.12 12.22 15.78
N CYS A 283 -8.31 10.93 16.05
CA CYS A 283 -7.97 10.33 17.35
C CYS A 283 -6.48 10.54 17.75
N PRO A 284 -5.50 10.39 16.84
CA PRO A 284 -4.09 10.60 17.16
C PRO A 284 -3.79 12.02 17.64
N LEU A 285 -4.41 13.06 17.05
CA LEU A 285 -4.17 14.45 17.45
C LEU A 285 -4.63 14.68 18.88
N LEU A 286 -5.86 14.26 19.21
CA LEU A 286 -6.42 14.39 20.55
C LEU A 286 -5.56 13.67 21.59
N ALA A 287 -5.15 12.43 21.30
CA ALA A 287 -4.28 11.68 22.19
C ALA A 287 -2.90 12.38 22.36
N GLN A 288 -2.31 12.86 21.26
CA GLN A 288 -1.01 13.53 21.26
C GLN A 288 -1.04 14.83 22.06
N VAL A 289 -2.06 15.68 21.86
CA VAL A 289 -2.22 16.94 22.62
C VAL A 289 -2.43 16.64 24.09
N GLY A 290 -3.30 15.68 24.45
CA GLY A 290 -3.48 15.26 25.85
C GLY A 290 -2.19 14.78 26.51
N ALA A 291 -1.36 14.03 25.79
CA ALA A 291 -0.06 13.58 26.29
C ALA A 291 0.96 14.73 26.46
N LEU A 292 0.91 15.75 25.59
CA LEU A 292 1.83 16.88 25.64
C LEU A 292 1.43 17.95 26.67
N THR A 293 0.13 18.11 26.94
CA THR A 293 -0.38 19.09 27.92
C THR A 293 -0.62 18.50 29.30
N GLY A 294 -0.79 17.18 29.40
CA GLY A 294 -1.24 16.52 30.63
C GLY A 294 -2.75 16.65 30.88
N GLU A 295 -3.50 17.28 29.98
CA GLU A 295 -4.94 17.49 30.14
C GLU A 295 -5.72 16.23 29.74
N ARG A 296 -6.29 15.55 30.73
CA ARG A 296 -7.06 14.31 30.54
C ARG A 296 -8.22 14.45 29.54
N ARG A 297 -8.85 15.63 29.46
CA ARG A 297 -10.02 15.89 28.60
C ARG A 297 -9.81 15.49 27.14
N TYR A 298 -8.60 15.64 26.59
CA TYR A 298 -8.33 15.23 25.21
C TYR A 298 -8.21 13.71 25.05
N ALA A 299 -7.69 13.00 26.05
CA ALA A 299 -7.66 11.54 26.04
C ALA A 299 -9.09 10.95 26.13
N ASP A 300 -9.93 11.52 27.01
CA ASP A 300 -11.34 11.13 27.11
C ASP A 300 -12.07 11.43 25.78
N MET A 301 -11.81 12.59 25.16
CA MET A 301 -12.41 12.97 23.87
C MET A 301 -11.93 12.10 22.70
N CYS A 302 -10.66 11.69 22.68
CA CYS A 302 -10.12 10.71 21.72
C CYS A 302 -10.94 9.41 21.77
N VAL A 303 -11.14 8.87 22.97
CA VAL A 303 -11.90 7.64 23.18
C VAL A 303 -13.37 7.82 22.83
N ARG A 304 -13.96 8.97 23.16
CA ARG A 304 -15.36 9.31 22.82
C ARG A 304 -15.57 9.31 21.32
N HIS A 305 -14.73 10.02 20.57
CA HIS A 305 -14.79 10.06 19.11
C HIS A 305 -14.53 8.68 18.49
N MET A 306 -13.54 7.93 18.99
CA MET A 306 -13.25 6.57 18.53
C MET A 306 -14.45 5.64 18.71
N ARG A 307 -15.13 5.69 19.86
CA ARG A 307 -16.37 4.92 20.11
C ARG A 307 -17.48 5.31 19.15
N HIS A 308 -17.64 6.60 18.84
CA HIS A 308 -18.61 7.08 17.86
C HIS A 308 -18.32 6.50 16.47
N MET A 309 -17.08 6.62 15.98
CA MET A 309 -16.70 6.11 14.66
C MET A 309 -16.77 4.58 14.57
N ARG A 310 -16.48 3.85 15.65
CA ARG A 310 -16.65 2.39 15.70
C ARG A 310 -18.09 1.97 15.48
N ARG A 311 -19.09 2.67 16.05
CA ARG A 311 -20.51 2.36 15.81
C ARG A 311 -20.89 2.47 14.34
N LEU A 312 -20.27 3.38 13.61
CA LEU A 312 -20.57 3.66 12.20
C LEU A 312 -19.79 2.76 11.23
N THR A 313 -18.57 2.37 11.60
CA THR A 313 -17.60 1.81 10.64
C THR A 313 -17.10 0.40 10.96
N LEU A 314 -17.09 -0.03 12.23
CA LEU A 314 -16.57 -1.34 12.60
C LEU A 314 -17.54 -2.44 12.13
N ARG A 315 -17.03 -3.45 11.43
CA ARG A 315 -17.76 -4.65 11.01
C ARG A 315 -17.57 -5.78 12.03
N ALA A 316 -18.43 -6.80 11.94
CA ALA A 316 -18.39 -7.96 12.83
C ALA A 316 -17.13 -8.81 12.67
N ASP A 317 -16.47 -8.75 11.52
CA ASP A 317 -15.20 -9.43 11.18
C ASP A 317 -13.95 -8.61 11.55
N ALA A 318 -14.12 -7.53 12.32
CA ALA A 318 -13.06 -6.59 12.72
C ALA A 318 -12.40 -5.80 11.57
N LEU A 319 -12.93 -5.87 10.35
CA LEU A 319 -12.62 -4.87 9.31
C LEU A 319 -13.44 -3.60 9.54
N HIS A 320 -13.07 -2.53 8.84
CA HIS A 320 -13.85 -1.30 8.79
C HIS A 320 -14.50 -1.13 7.43
N ARG A 321 -15.82 -0.93 7.40
CA ARG A 321 -16.49 -0.35 6.23
C ARG A 321 -16.05 1.12 6.13
N HIS A 322 -15.92 1.64 4.91
CA HIS A 322 -15.47 3.02 4.74
C HIS A 322 -16.48 4.02 5.35
N SER A 323 -17.79 3.80 5.14
CA SER A 323 -18.85 4.62 5.76
C SER A 323 -20.16 3.84 5.86
N PRO A 324 -21.18 4.33 6.58
CA PRO A 324 -22.50 3.69 6.63
C PRO A 324 -23.21 3.54 5.28
N LEU A 325 -22.78 4.25 4.23
CA LEU A 325 -23.41 4.20 2.90
C LEU A 325 -23.16 2.89 2.15
N SER A 326 -22.13 2.12 2.53
CA SER A 326 -21.80 0.84 1.91
C SER A 326 -20.97 0.00 2.86
N ASP A 327 -21.21 -1.32 2.92
CA ASP A 327 -20.42 -2.23 3.76
C ASP A 327 -19.02 -2.54 3.21
N THR A 328 -18.51 -1.73 2.27
CA THR A 328 -17.26 -1.98 1.57
C THR A 328 -16.06 -1.74 2.48
N ALA A 329 -15.22 -2.78 2.67
CA ALA A 329 -13.94 -2.68 3.34
C ALA A 329 -12.87 -2.07 2.41
N TRP A 330 -12.99 -0.77 2.15
CA TRP A 330 -12.04 -0.04 1.30
C TRP A 330 -10.62 -0.08 1.89
N GLY A 331 -9.63 -0.38 1.05
CA GLY A 331 -8.24 -0.61 1.44
C GLY A 331 -7.66 0.52 2.28
N ARG A 332 -7.66 1.74 1.75
CA ARG A 332 -7.11 2.90 2.48
C ARG A 332 -7.95 3.28 3.70
N GLY A 333 -9.26 3.06 3.68
CA GLY A 333 -10.13 3.23 4.85
C GLY A 333 -9.73 2.31 6.02
N ASN A 334 -9.37 1.06 5.72
CA ASN A 334 -8.82 0.13 6.71
C ASN A 334 -7.38 0.51 7.11
N GLY A 335 -6.57 1.02 6.18
CA GLY A 335 -5.27 1.61 6.49
C GLY A 335 -5.38 2.77 7.50
N PHE A 336 -6.39 3.64 7.36
CA PHE A 336 -6.65 4.71 8.33
C PHE A 336 -7.08 4.16 9.68
N ALA A 337 -7.95 3.15 9.74
CA ALA A 337 -8.28 2.50 11.01
C ALA A 337 -7.04 1.93 11.71
N ALA A 338 -6.16 1.24 10.98
CA ALA A 338 -4.91 0.68 11.49
C ALA A 338 -3.98 1.76 12.06
N LEU A 339 -3.71 2.84 11.31
CA LEU A 339 -2.86 3.94 11.79
C LEU A 339 -3.50 4.74 12.92
N GLY A 340 -4.82 4.95 12.89
CA GLY A 340 -5.55 5.69 13.91
C GLY A 340 -5.47 4.99 15.26
N LEU A 341 -5.78 3.69 15.30
CA LEU A 341 -5.67 2.89 16.52
C LEU A 341 -4.22 2.86 17.04
N LEU A 342 -3.25 2.60 16.15
CA LEU A 342 -1.83 2.55 16.49
C LEU A 342 -1.34 3.88 17.09
N PHE A 343 -1.58 5.01 16.42
CA PHE A 343 -1.07 6.30 16.86
C PHE A 343 -1.81 6.83 18.09
N SER A 344 -3.09 6.50 18.27
CA SER A 344 -3.79 6.79 19.52
C SER A 344 -3.19 6.01 20.70
N LEU A 345 -2.88 4.72 20.55
CA LEU A 345 -2.26 3.92 21.61
C LEU A 345 -0.88 4.44 22.06
N GLU A 346 -0.16 5.09 21.15
CA GLU A 346 1.16 5.69 21.41
C GLU A 346 1.07 6.84 22.43
N TYR A 347 -0.03 7.59 22.43
CA TYR A 347 -0.19 8.79 23.25
C TYR A 347 -1.26 8.66 24.35
N LEU A 348 -2.21 7.72 24.22
CA LEU A 348 -3.15 7.43 25.29
C LEU A 348 -2.38 6.96 26.54
N PRO A 349 -2.63 7.54 27.73
CA PRO A 349 -1.98 7.10 28.95
C PRO A 349 -2.24 5.61 29.20
N ARG A 350 -1.21 4.83 29.55
CA ARG A 350 -1.38 3.38 29.83
C ARG A 350 -2.38 3.09 30.96
N GLY A 351 -2.50 4.01 31.92
CA GLY A 351 -3.47 3.92 33.02
C GLY A 351 -4.89 4.38 32.64
N HIS A 352 -5.12 4.83 31.41
CA HIS A 352 -6.45 5.23 30.95
C HIS A 352 -7.35 3.99 30.81
N GLU A 353 -8.57 4.03 31.34
CA GLU A 353 -9.52 2.90 31.39
C GLU A 353 -9.77 2.24 30.02
N ALA A 354 -9.77 3.04 28.96
CA ALA A 354 -10.01 2.56 27.60
C ALA A 354 -8.79 1.91 26.93
N TRP A 355 -7.57 2.09 27.47
CA TRP A 355 -6.34 1.64 26.81
C TRP A 355 -6.35 0.14 26.45
N PRO A 356 -6.76 -0.79 27.36
CA PRO A 356 -6.84 -2.22 27.02
C PRO A 356 -7.86 -2.54 25.92
N ALA A 357 -8.99 -1.81 25.89
CA ALA A 357 -10.02 -2.00 24.87
C ALA A 357 -9.53 -1.54 23.50
N VAL A 358 -8.85 -0.39 23.43
CA VAL A 358 -8.26 0.12 22.19
C VAL A 358 -7.15 -0.81 21.68
N LEU A 359 -6.33 -1.37 22.58
CA LEU A 359 -5.32 -2.36 22.20
C LEU A 359 -5.97 -3.61 21.60
N LYS A 360 -7.05 -4.11 22.22
CA LYS A 360 -7.79 -5.26 21.71
C LYS A 360 -8.39 -4.99 20.32
N ASP A 361 -8.95 -3.80 20.12
CA ASP A 361 -9.48 -3.38 18.81
C ASP A 361 -8.37 -3.35 17.75
N PHE A 362 -7.20 -2.78 18.09
CA PHE A 362 -6.03 -2.78 17.21
C PHE A 362 -5.60 -4.20 16.84
N GLN A 363 -5.44 -5.08 17.83
CA GLN A 363 -5.04 -6.48 17.60
C GLN A 363 -6.05 -7.24 16.74
N ALA A 364 -7.35 -7.08 17.00
CA ALA A 364 -8.40 -7.73 16.22
C ALA A 364 -8.40 -7.24 14.77
N HIS A 365 -8.26 -5.93 14.55
CA HIS A 365 -8.22 -5.35 13.21
C HIS A 365 -7.00 -5.82 12.42
N MET A 366 -5.81 -5.81 13.04
CA MET A 366 -4.58 -6.28 12.39
C MET A 366 -4.66 -7.78 12.07
N ALA A 367 -5.24 -8.59 12.96
CA ALA A 367 -5.47 -10.01 12.70
C ALA A 367 -6.44 -10.26 11.53
N ALA A 368 -7.53 -9.49 11.44
CA ALA A 368 -8.46 -9.57 10.32
C ALA A 368 -7.78 -9.24 8.99
N LEU A 369 -6.93 -8.20 8.97
CA LEU A 369 -6.18 -7.83 7.77
C LEU A 369 -5.21 -8.93 7.31
N LEU A 370 -4.59 -9.69 8.21
CA LEU A 370 -3.67 -10.78 7.83
C LEU A 370 -4.32 -11.82 6.91
N ALA A 371 -5.61 -12.11 7.11
CA ALA A 371 -6.34 -13.09 6.32
C ALA A 371 -6.53 -12.68 4.85
N HIS A 372 -6.29 -11.41 4.52
CA HIS A 372 -6.58 -10.82 3.22
C HIS A 372 -5.34 -10.38 2.43
N GLN A 373 -4.13 -10.54 2.98
CA GLN A 373 -2.90 -10.21 2.24
C GLN A 373 -2.74 -11.16 1.03
N ASP A 374 -2.42 -10.60 -0.13
CA ASP A 374 -2.27 -11.37 -1.36
C ASP A 374 -0.88 -11.99 -1.53
N ALA A 375 -0.74 -12.82 -2.57
CA ALA A 375 0.53 -13.50 -2.88
C ALA A 375 1.66 -12.54 -3.28
N SER A 376 1.34 -11.30 -3.68
CA SER A 376 2.33 -10.24 -3.92
C SER A 376 2.71 -9.47 -2.64
N GLY A 377 2.14 -9.85 -1.49
CA GLY A 377 2.33 -9.20 -0.21
C GLY A 377 1.48 -7.95 -0.01
N MET A 378 0.59 -7.64 -0.94
CA MET A 378 -0.20 -6.41 -0.91
C MET A 378 -1.57 -6.64 -0.29
N TRP A 379 -2.14 -5.56 0.24
CA TRP A 379 -3.58 -5.46 0.44
C TRP A 379 -4.23 -4.78 -0.76
N ARG A 380 -5.53 -5.01 -0.93
CA ARG A 380 -6.27 -4.64 -2.12
C ARG A 380 -7.08 -3.36 -1.90
N GLN A 381 -7.50 -2.75 -3.01
CA GLN A 381 -8.43 -1.62 -3.02
C GLN A 381 -9.72 -1.94 -2.26
N VAL A 382 -10.21 -3.18 -2.32
CA VAL A 382 -11.23 -3.71 -1.42
C VAL A 382 -10.64 -4.94 -0.73
N ILE A 383 -10.45 -4.86 0.59
CA ILE A 383 -9.67 -5.81 1.39
C ILE A 383 -10.16 -7.25 1.20
N ASP A 384 -11.46 -7.45 1.34
CA ASP A 384 -12.14 -8.74 1.37
C ASP A 384 -12.64 -9.21 0.00
N LEU A 385 -12.22 -8.55 -1.09
CA LEU A 385 -12.59 -8.92 -2.46
C LEU A 385 -11.37 -9.39 -3.28
N PRO A 386 -11.17 -10.71 -3.43
CA PRO A 386 -10.15 -11.25 -4.33
C PRO A 386 -10.31 -10.72 -5.76
N GLY A 387 -9.21 -10.26 -6.36
CA GLY A 387 -9.20 -9.66 -7.70
C GLY A 387 -9.46 -8.16 -7.73
N SER A 388 -9.85 -7.53 -6.62
CA SER A 388 -9.66 -6.08 -6.47
C SER A 388 -8.16 -5.76 -6.56
N PHE A 389 -7.80 -4.66 -7.24
CA PHE A 389 -6.40 -4.39 -7.56
C PHE A 389 -5.55 -4.21 -6.27
N PRO A 390 -4.29 -4.67 -6.24
CA PRO A 390 -3.36 -4.40 -5.14
C PRO A 390 -3.18 -2.90 -4.96
N GLU A 391 -3.35 -2.35 -3.76
CA GLU A 391 -3.33 -0.89 -3.55
C GLU A 391 -2.16 -0.49 -2.64
N LEU A 392 -1.29 0.39 -3.16
CA LEU A 392 -0.03 0.73 -2.53
C LEU A 392 -0.22 1.52 -1.24
N SER A 393 -1.09 2.53 -1.21
CA SER A 393 -1.20 3.42 -0.05
C SER A 393 -1.75 2.67 1.18
N ALA A 394 -2.78 1.85 1.02
CA ALA A 394 -3.33 0.95 2.02
C ALA A 394 -2.26 -0.02 2.53
N THR A 395 -1.52 -0.65 1.63
CA THR A 395 -0.45 -1.59 1.99
C THR A 395 0.63 -0.90 2.82
N CYS A 396 1.06 0.29 2.44
CA CYS A 396 2.02 1.07 3.20
C CYS A 396 1.51 1.44 4.61
N MET A 397 0.24 1.84 4.74
CA MET A 397 -0.36 2.17 6.03
C MET A 397 -0.45 0.95 6.96
N ILE A 398 -0.88 -0.19 6.41
CA ILE A 398 -0.96 -1.45 7.15
C ILE A 398 0.44 -1.94 7.54
N ALA A 399 1.43 -1.85 6.63
CA ALA A 399 2.81 -2.19 6.92
C ALA A 399 3.42 -1.32 8.02
N ALA A 400 3.16 -0.01 8.01
CA ALA A 400 3.58 0.89 9.08
C ALA A 400 2.93 0.52 10.43
N ALA A 401 1.66 0.14 10.41
CA ALA A 401 0.95 -0.36 11.60
C ALA A 401 1.53 -1.67 12.14
N LEU A 402 1.83 -2.63 11.27
CA LEU A 402 2.50 -3.88 11.62
C LEU A 402 3.88 -3.63 12.22
N ALA A 403 4.73 -2.85 11.54
CA ALA A 403 6.10 -2.57 11.94
C ALA A 403 6.17 -1.98 13.35
N ARG A 404 5.40 -0.92 13.62
CA ARG A 404 5.36 -0.32 14.95
C ARG A 404 4.66 -1.22 15.97
N GLY A 405 3.56 -1.87 15.59
CA GLY A 405 2.80 -2.75 16.49
C GLY A 405 3.65 -3.91 17.02
N VAL A 406 4.43 -4.56 16.16
CA VAL A 406 5.38 -5.60 16.58
C VAL A 406 6.49 -5.01 17.44
N ARG A 407 7.08 -3.88 17.03
CA ARG A 407 8.15 -3.19 17.77
C ARG A 407 7.73 -2.75 19.18
N ARG A 408 6.46 -2.38 19.35
CA ARG A 408 5.88 -2.02 20.65
C ARG A 408 5.48 -3.24 21.51
N GLY A 409 5.60 -4.46 20.99
CA GLY A 409 5.11 -5.68 21.64
C GLY A 409 3.59 -5.78 21.70
N TRP A 410 2.88 -4.99 20.89
CA TRP A 410 1.41 -5.01 20.81
C TRP A 410 0.90 -6.09 19.87
N LEU A 411 1.72 -6.49 18.89
CA LEU A 411 1.44 -7.59 17.97
C LEU A 411 2.51 -8.68 18.13
N PRO A 412 2.13 -9.97 18.12
CA PRO A 412 3.10 -11.06 18.12
C PRO A 412 3.90 -11.07 16.82
N SER A 413 5.22 -11.24 16.92
CA SER A 413 6.14 -11.11 15.79
C SER A 413 5.97 -12.15 14.69
N GLY A 414 5.43 -13.34 14.96
CA GLY A 414 5.30 -14.43 13.98
C GLY A 414 4.54 -14.04 12.71
N ALA A 415 3.23 -14.34 12.64
CA ALA A 415 2.44 -14.07 11.43
C ALA A 415 2.45 -12.59 11.00
N HIS A 416 2.55 -11.64 11.95
CA HIS A 416 2.61 -10.21 11.64
C HIS A 416 3.95 -9.78 11.04
N GLY A 417 5.07 -10.34 11.51
CA GLY A 417 6.40 -10.08 10.95
C GLY A 417 6.53 -10.67 9.55
N ASP A 418 6.04 -11.89 9.33
CA ASP A 418 6.02 -12.51 8.00
C ASP A 418 5.17 -11.69 7.01
N ALA A 419 4.00 -11.21 7.46
CA ALA A 419 3.16 -10.34 6.65
C ALA A 419 3.83 -8.99 6.35
N LEU A 420 4.53 -8.41 7.33
CA LEU A 420 5.30 -7.18 7.12
C LEU A 420 6.43 -7.37 6.11
N ALA A 421 7.18 -8.48 6.18
CA ALA A 421 8.24 -8.79 5.22
C ALA A 421 7.70 -8.91 3.79
N ARG A 422 6.56 -9.60 3.62
CA ARG A 422 5.86 -9.68 2.33
C ARG A 422 5.33 -8.32 1.87
N ALA A 423 4.79 -7.50 2.77
CA ALA A 423 4.34 -6.16 2.43
C ALA A 423 5.50 -5.27 1.98
N TRP A 424 6.63 -5.32 2.68
CA TRP A 424 7.83 -4.57 2.31
C TRP A 424 8.36 -5.00 0.94
N TYR A 425 8.34 -6.31 0.69
CA TYR A 425 8.64 -6.87 -0.61
C TYR A 425 7.76 -6.25 -1.72
N GLY A 426 6.43 -6.28 -1.56
CA GLY A 426 5.48 -5.69 -2.52
C GLY A 426 5.58 -4.17 -2.67
N ILE A 427 5.91 -3.44 -1.60
CA ILE A 427 6.13 -1.98 -1.61
C ILE A 427 7.36 -1.64 -2.44
N ARG A 428 8.51 -2.30 -2.22
CA ARG A 428 9.75 -2.04 -2.96
C ARG A 428 9.56 -2.17 -4.47
N MET A 429 8.82 -3.19 -4.90
CA MET A 429 8.52 -3.41 -6.33
C MET A 429 7.78 -2.24 -6.99
N ARG A 430 7.01 -1.48 -6.21
CA ARG A 430 6.10 -0.42 -6.69
C ARG A 430 6.64 0.99 -6.54
N VAL A 431 7.89 1.15 -6.07
CA VAL A 431 8.58 2.44 -5.98
C VAL A 431 9.70 2.44 -7.01
N SER A 432 9.69 3.33 -8.00
CA SER A 432 10.79 3.43 -8.98
C SER A 432 12.04 4.09 -8.37
N ALA A 433 13.15 4.12 -9.11
CA ALA A 433 14.37 4.83 -8.69
C ALA A 433 14.17 6.36 -8.58
N GLU A 434 13.20 6.90 -9.30
CA GLU A 434 12.80 8.32 -9.31
C GLU A 434 11.68 8.60 -8.28
N GLY A 435 11.24 7.58 -7.53
CA GLY A 435 10.14 7.68 -6.57
C GLY A 435 8.77 7.81 -7.25
N GLU A 436 8.63 7.37 -8.50
CA GLU A 436 7.32 7.14 -9.14
C GLU A 436 6.67 5.88 -8.54
N LEU A 437 5.34 5.85 -8.50
CA LEU A 437 4.59 4.83 -7.78
C LEU A 437 3.68 4.03 -8.70
N VAL A 438 3.41 2.79 -8.34
CA VAL A 438 2.47 1.90 -9.05
C VAL A 438 1.32 1.52 -8.13
N ASP A 439 0.10 1.55 -8.66
CA ASP A 439 -1.15 1.14 -7.99
C ASP A 439 -1.55 2.00 -6.78
N VAL A 440 -1.50 3.33 -6.91
CA VAL A 440 -2.03 4.23 -5.87
C VAL A 440 -3.49 4.56 -6.18
N CYS A 441 -4.44 4.21 -5.31
CA CYS A 441 -5.84 4.60 -5.52
C CYS A 441 -5.97 6.13 -5.45
N ALA A 442 -6.59 6.74 -6.46
CA ALA A 442 -6.86 8.16 -6.52
C ALA A 442 -7.65 8.67 -5.29
N GLY A 443 -7.69 10.00 -5.12
CA GLY A 443 -8.50 10.66 -4.10
C GLY A 443 -9.94 10.14 -4.13
N THR A 444 -10.41 9.65 -2.99
CA THR A 444 -11.68 8.91 -2.88
C THR A 444 -12.29 9.25 -1.52
N GLY A 445 -13.43 9.93 -1.53
CA GLY A 445 -14.30 10.07 -0.37
C GLY A 445 -15.28 8.90 -0.27
N LYS A 446 -16.35 9.07 0.52
CA LYS A 446 -17.43 8.08 0.58
C LYS A 446 -17.95 7.72 -0.80
N GLN A 447 -18.18 6.42 -0.99
CA GLN A 447 -18.93 5.90 -2.12
C GLN A 447 -20.15 5.15 -1.60
N THR A 448 -21.19 5.07 -2.43
CA THR A 448 -22.48 4.47 -2.09
C THR A 448 -22.61 3.00 -2.49
N SER A 449 -21.58 2.41 -3.12
CA SER A 449 -21.61 1.02 -3.54
C SER A 449 -20.21 0.41 -3.64
N LEU A 450 -20.15 -0.92 -3.56
CA LEU A 450 -18.95 -1.69 -3.84
C LEU A 450 -18.38 -1.38 -5.24
N GLN A 451 -19.25 -1.24 -6.24
CA GLN A 451 -18.83 -0.98 -7.62
C GLN A 451 -18.07 0.35 -7.74
N ALA A 452 -18.54 1.38 -7.04
CA ALA A 452 -17.87 2.69 -7.04
C ALA A 452 -16.49 2.64 -6.38
N TYR A 453 -16.24 1.72 -5.44
CA TYR A 453 -14.90 1.48 -4.89
C TYR A 453 -14.00 0.66 -5.83
N ILE A 454 -14.54 -0.39 -6.46
CA ILE A 454 -13.79 -1.22 -7.40
C ILE A 454 -13.31 -0.39 -8.59
N GLY A 455 -14.18 0.45 -9.14
CA GLY A 455 -13.87 1.28 -10.31
C GLY A 455 -13.07 2.55 -10.00
N ARG A 456 -12.48 2.70 -8.79
CA ARG A 456 -11.62 3.86 -8.53
C ARG A 456 -10.31 3.73 -9.31
N PRO A 457 -9.80 4.82 -9.91
CA PRO A 457 -8.57 4.77 -10.67
C PRO A 457 -7.38 4.38 -9.81
N ALA A 458 -6.60 3.41 -10.28
CA ALA A 458 -5.27 3.12 -9.76
C ALA A 458 -4.23 3.93 -10.55
N LEU A 459 -3.56 4.88 -9.91
CA LEU A 459 -2.61 5.79 -10.53
C LEU A 459 -1.24 5.12 -10.71
N LEU A 460 -0.53 5.53 -11.76
CA LEU A 460 0.88 5.24 -12.02
C LEU A 460 1.60 6.58 -12.14
N GLY A 461 2.68 6.74 -11.40
CA GLY A 461 3.52 7.94 -11.40
C GLY A 461 3.57 8.62 -10.04
N ALA A 462 3.86 9.93 -10.05
CA ALA A 462 4.02 10.72 -8.85
C ALA A 462 2.67 10.95 -8.20
N ASP A 463 2.53 10.51 -6.95
CA ASP A 463 1.32 10.74 -6.16
C ASP A 463 1.72 11.08 -4.71
N PRO A 464 1.43 12.31 -4.24
CA PRO A 464 1.82 12.72 -2.89
C PRO A 464 1.22 11.86 -1.77
N ARG A 465 0.03 11.26 -1.96
CA ARG A 465 -0.60 10.39 -0.95
C ARG A 465 0.17 9.08 -0.85
N GLY A 466 0.37 8.42 -1.99
CA GLY A 466 1.17 7.21 -2.09
C GLY A 466 2.59 7.44 -1.58
N GLY A 467 3.21 8.57 -1.95
CA GLY A 467 4.57 8.95 -1.57
C GLY A 467 4.70 9.16 -0.05
N ALA A 468 3.77 9.88 0.56
CA ALA A 468 3.74 10.08 2.01
C ALA A 468 3.56 8.75 2.76
N MET A 469 2.67 7.87 2.30
CA MET A 469 2.45 6.58 2.96
C MET A 469 3.62 5.61 2.76
N ALA A 470 4.21 5.56 1.57
CA ALA A 470 5.41 4.75 1.31
C ALA A 470 6.62 5.25 2.12
N LEU A 471 6.77 6.57 2.26
CA LEU A 471 7.77 7.18 3.14
C LEU A 471 7.53 6.80 4.61
N LEU A 472 6.28 6.82 5.07
CA LEU A 472 5.91 6.38 6.41
C LEU A 472 6.29 4.91 6.65
N ALA A 473 5.93 4.01 5.72
CA ALA A 473 6.27 2.59 5.81
C ALA A 473 7.77 2.35 5.89
N ALA A 474 8.55 2.98 4.98
CA ALA A 474 10.00 2.90 4.97
C ALA A 474 10.62 3.42 6.29
N THR A 475 10.11 4.54 6.82
CA THR A 475 10.59 5.12 8.08
C THR A 475 10.26 4.24 9.30
N GLU A 476 9.13 3.52 9.31
CA GLU A 476 8.86 2.53 10.36
C GLU A 476 9.78 1.32 10.28
N LEU A 477 10.05 0.81 9.08
CA LEU A 477 10.94 -0.33 8.86
C LEU A 477 12.38 -0.04 9.28
N MET A 478 12.88 1.18 9.06
CA MET A 478 14.17 1.62 9.62
C MET A 478 14.21 1.54 11.16
N GLY A 479 13.07 1.74 11.83
CA GLY A 479 12.97 1.59 13.28
C GLY A 479 13.05 0.14 13.74
N VAL A 480 12.66 -0.80 12.89
CA VAL A 480 12.74 -2.24 13.14
C VAL A 480 14.19 -2.74 13.00
N GLU A 481 14.92 -2.29 11.99
CA GLU A 481 16.35 -2.59 11.78
C GLU A 481 17.20 -2.23 13.00
N LYS A 482 17.05 -0.99 13.49
CA LYS A 482 17.82 -0.45 14.62
C LYS A 482 17.58 -1.20 15.94
N GLU A 483 16.44 -1.86 16.10
CA GLU A 483 16.14 -2.69 17.28
C GLU A 483 16.55 -4.16 17.06
N GLY A 484 16.55 -4.63 15.81
CA GLY A 484 17.18 -5.88 15.38
C GLY A 484 18.66 -5.98 15.76
N GLU A 485 19.40 -4.91 15.52
CA GLU A 485 20.81 -4.76 15.92
C GLU A 485 21.00 -4.76 17.45
N LYS A 486 19.95 -4.43 18.23
CA LYS A 486 19.96 -4.44 19.70
C LYS A 486 19.48 -5.77 20.31
N GLY A 487 19.38 -6.83 19.51
CA GLY A 487 19.08 -8.19 19.97
C GLY A 487 17.60 -8.58 19.95
N VAL A 488 16.71 -7.73 19.45
CA VAL A 488 15.31 -8.12 19.18
C VAL A 488 15.26 -8.80 17.81
N ARG A 489 15.29 -10.14 17.74
CA ARG A 489 15.28 -10.85 16.45
C ARG A 489 13.99 -10.57 15.67
N PHE A 490 14.12 -9.77 14.62
CA PHE A 490 13.12 -9.62 13.56
C PHE A 490 13.56 -10.45 12.35
N GLY A 491 12.80 -11.46 11.95
CA GLY A 491 13.08 -12.29 10.76
C GLY A 491 12.66 -11.58 9.45
N ILE A 492 13.01 -10.31 9.27
CA ILE A 492 12.39 -9.41 8.27
C ILE A 492 13.28 -9.16 7.04
N PHE A 493 14.47 -9.76 6.98
CA PHE A 493 15.41 -9.62 5.85
C PHE A 493 15.69 -10.94 5.15
#